data_AF-A0A398CIK0-F1
#
_entry.id   AF-A0A398CIK0-F1
#
_cell.length_a   1.000
_cell.length_b   1.000
_cell.length_c   1.000
_cell.angle_alpha   90.00
_cell.angle_beta   90.00
_cell.angle_gamma   90.00
#
_symmetry.space_group_name_H-M   'P 1'
#
loop_
_entity.id
_entity.type
_entity.pdbx_description
1 polymer ?
#
loop_
_entity_poly.entity_id
_entity_poly.type
_entity_poly.pdbx_seq_one_letter_code
_entity_poly.pdbx_strand_id
1 'polypeptide(L)' 'MMNCPICGGSNFCAMEAGTASQGCWCFETKFPKELLDRVPEELRDKACICRSCAERAALEEGCPRPTTALTDE' A
#
# COMPACT_ATOMS: atom_id res chain seq x y z
N MET A 1 -2.95 -16.63 1.74
CA MET A 1 -2.83 -15.86 3.00
C MET A 1 -2.98 -14.38 2.65
N MET A 2 -3.88 -13.66 3.30
CA MET A 2 -4.27 -12.29 2.97
C MET A 2 -3.31 -11.25 3.58
N ASN A 3 -2.02 -11.32 3.21
CA ASN A 3 -1.00 -10.45 3.80
C ASN A 3 -0.63 -9.30 2.86
N CYS A 4 -0.44 -8.14 3.45
CA CYS A 4 0.11 -6.97 2.79
C CYS A 4 1.57 -7.26 2.42
N PRO A 5 1.97 -7.08 1.15
CA PRO A 5 3.34 -7.35 0.72
C PRO A 5 4.37 -6.38 1.31
N ILE A 6 3.91 -5.25 1.87
CA ILE A 6 4.77 -4.20 2.42
C ILE A 6 5.07 -4.43 3.91
N CYS A 7 4.06 -4.80 4.69
CA CYS A 7 4.20 -4.90 6.15
C CYS A 7 3.91 -6.29 6.73
N GLY A 8 3.50 -7.26 5.90
CA GLY A 8 3.15 -8.61 6.33
C GLY A 8 1.82 -8.75 7.09
N GLY A 9 1.20 -7.65 7.53
CA GLY A 9 -0.09 -7.66 8.23
C GLY A 9 -1.28 -7.95 7.30
N SER A 10 -2.48 -8.13 7.87
CA SER A 10 -3.70 -8.42 7.09
C SER A 10 -4.01 -7.30 6.09
N ASN A 11 -4.28 -7.66 4.82
CA ASN A 11 -4.71 -6.72 3.80
C ASN A 11 -6.24 -6.59 3.68
N PHE A 12 -7.01 -7.46 4.34
CA PHE A 12 -8.47 -7.51 4.31
C PHE A 12 -9.06 -7.50 2.89
N CYS A 13 -8.46 -8.29 1.98
CA CYS A 13 -8.95 -8.43 0.62
C CYS A 13 -10.33 -9.13 0.57
N ALA A 14 -11.38 -8.40 0.17
CA ALA A 14 -12.73 -8.95 0.03
C ALA A 14 -12.86 -9.99 -1.09
N MET A 15 -12.00 -9.91 -2.13
CA MET A 15 -11.96 -10.90 -3.22
C MET A 15 -11.54 -12.28 -2.70
N GLU A 16 -10.44 -12.33 -1.94
CA GLU A 16 -9.93 -13.55 -1.31
C GLU A 16 -10.83 -14.07 -0.19
N ALA A 17 -11.49 -13.16 0.54
CA ALA A 17 -12.43 -13.52 1.60
C ALA A 17 -13.81 -14.00 1.07
N GLY A 18 -14.06 -13.94 -0.24
CA GLY A 18 -15.35 -14.30 -0.83
C GLY A 18 -16.50 -13.33 -0.51
N THR A 19 -16.18 -12.12 -0.03
CA THR A 19 -17.15 -11.06 0.32
C THR A 19 -17.16 -9.91 -0.69
N ALA A 20 -16.58 -10.12 -1.86
CA ALA A 20 -16.43 -9.14 -2.94
C ALA A 20 -17.73 -8.41 -3.33
N SER A 21 -18.89 -9.06 -3.17
CA SER A 21 -20.20 -8.47 -3.46
C SER A 21 -20.53 -7.23 -2.60
N GLN A 22 -19.83 -7.05 -1.47
CA GLN A 22 -19.96 -5.88 -0.61
C GLN A 22 -18.99 -4.73 -0.99
N GLY A 23 -18.15 -4.94 -2.00
CA GLY A 23 -17.05 -4.04 -2.34
C GLY A 23 -15.85 -4.21 -1.40
N CYS A 24 -14.65 -3.99 -1.92
CA CYS A 24 -13.45 -3.92 -1.09
C CYS A 24 -13.13 -2.46 -0.78
N TRP A 25 -12.73 -2.14 0.46
CA TRP A 25 -12.33 -0.80 0.86
C TRP A 25 -11.25 -0.19 -0.06
N CYS A 26 -10.39 -1.04 -0.66
CA CYS A 26 -9.31 -0.58 -1.51
C CYS A 26 -9.78 0.02 -2.83
N PHE A 27 -11.01 -0.29 -3.28
CA PHE A 27 -11.55 0.24 -4.55
C PHE A 27 -11.86 1.74 -4.49
N GLU A 28 -12.08 2.28 -3.30
CA GLU A 28 -12.35 3.70 -3.08
C GLU A 28 -11.08 4.46 -2.64
N THR A 29 -9.94 3.77 -2.55
CA THR A 29 -8.69 4.35 -2.06
C THR A 29 -7.75 4.66 -3.22
N LYS A 30 -7.17 5.87 -3.23
CA LYS A 30 -6.05 6.20 -4.11
C LYS A 30 -4.74 5.77 -3.46
N PHE A 31 -3.93 5.01 -4.18
CA PHE A 31 -2.61 4.59 -3.76
C PHE A 31 -1.55 5.51 -4.39
N PRO A 32 -0.74 6.22 -3.60
CA PRO A 32 0.40 6.99 -4.12
C PRO A 32 1.37 6.10 -4.90
N LYS A 33 2.04 6.67 -5.90
CA LYS A 33 2.95 5.90 -6.77
C LYS A 33 4.12 5.33 -5.95
N GLU A 34 4.61 6.12 -5.02
CA GLU A 34 5.69 5.85 -4.08
C GLU A 34 5.38 4.66 -3.17
N LEU A 35 4.09 4.41 -2.91
CA LEU A 35 3.63 3.24 -2.16
C LEU A 35 3.58 2.00 -3.06
N LEU A 36 3.08 2.15 -4.29
CA LEU A 36 3.03 1.06 -5.28
C LEU A 36 4.45 0.57 -5.64
N ASP A 37 5.41 1.48 -5.71
CA ASP A 37 6.82 1.16 -5.98
C ASP A 37 7.48 0.33 -4.87
N ARG A 38 6.93 0.32 -3.64
CA ARG A 38 7.40 -0.52 -2.52
C ARG A 38 6.92 -1.97 -2.62
N VAL A 39 5.97 -2.27 -3.49
CA VAL A 39 5.48 -3.64 -3.69
C VAL A 39 6.53 -4.43 -4.49
N PRO A 40 6.96 -5.62 -4.02
CA PRO A 40 7.84 -6.50 -4.78
C PRO A 40 7.29 -6.76 -6.18
N GLU A 41 8.18 -6.81 -7.18
CA GLU A 41 7.80 -6.90 -8.59
C GLU A 41 6.91 -8.13 -8.85
N GLU A 42 7.21 -9.25 -8.22
CA GLU A 42 6.46 -10.48 -8.35
C GLU A 42 5.03 -10.41 -7.79
N LEU A 43 4.77 -9.48 -6.87
CA LEU A 43 3.47 -9.26 -6.20
C LEU A 43 2.71 -8.03 -6.70
N ARG A 44 3.32 -7.21 -7.56
CA ARG A 44 2.69 -6.02 -8.14
C ARG A 44 1.46 -6.43 -8.96
N ASP A 45 0.37 -5.69 -8.81
CA ASP A 45 -0.95 -5.94 -9.43
C ASP A 45 -1.58 -7.31 -9.09
N LYS A 46 -1.02 -8.05 -8.12
CA LYS A 46 -1.50 -9.37 -7.69
C LYS A 46 -1.85 -9.44 -6.21
N ALA A 47 -1.23 -8.62 -5.37
CA ALA A 47 -1.47 -8.61 -3.93
C ALA A 47 -2.06 -7.28 -3.47
N CYS A 48 -3.06 -7.33 -2.57
CA CYS A 48 -3.63 -6.13 -1.98
C CYS A 48 -2.71 -5.54 -0.90
N ILE A 49 -2.58 -4.21 -0.91
CA ILE A 49 -1.94 -3.42 0.14
C ILE A 49 -2.96 -3.17 1.26
N CYS A 50 -2.55 -3.20 2.52
CA CYS A 50 -3.47 -2.93 3.64
C CYS A 50 -3.77 -1.44 3.83
N ARG A 51 -4.89 -1.16 4.50
CA ARG A 51 -5.36 0.21 4.79
C ARG A 51 -4.33 1.04 5.55
N SER A 52 -3.66 0.45 6.54
CA SER A 52 -2.62 1.14 7.32
C SER A 52 -1.45 1.61 6.45
N CYS A 53 -1.00 0.81 5.48
CA CYS A 53 0.04 1.22 4.55
C CYS A 53 -0.44 2.33 3.59
N ALA A 54 -1.68 2.25 3.11
CA ALA A 54 -2.28 3.30 2.28
C ALA A 54 -2.37 4.64 3.02
N GLU A 55 -2.88 4.63 4.25
CA GLU A 55 -3.01 5.83 5.09
C GLU A 55 -1.65 6.45 5.44
N ARG A 56 -0.66 5.63 5.80
CA ARG A 56 0.71 6.12 6.04
C ARG A 56 1.31 6.79 4.82
N ALA A 57 1.16 6.20 3.63
CA ALA A 57 1.67 6.82 2.41
C ALA A 57 0.95 8.13 2.10
N ALA A 58 -0.37 8.21 2.30
CA ALA A 58 -1.12 9.45 2.10
C ALA A 58 -0.64 10.59 3.03
N LEU A 59 -0.19 10.26 4.25
CA LEU A 59 0.44 11.23 5.15
C LEU A 59 1.85 11.64 4.68
N GLU A 60 2.60 10.70 4.08
CA GLU A 60 3.94 10.95 3.54
C GLU A 60 3.92 11.84 2.28
N GLU A 61 2.88 11.77 1.44
CA GLU A 61 2.68 12.63 0.26
C GLU A 61 2.38 14.11 0.62
N GLY A 62 1.86 14.37 1.82
CA GLY A 62 1.48 15.72 2.27
C GLY A 62 2.58 16.52 2.97
N CYS A 63 3.70 15.88 3.31
CA CYS A 63 4.87 16.54 3.89
C CYS A 63 6.03 16.43 2.90
N PRO A 64 6.69 17.53 2.49
CA PRO A 64 7.88 17.42 1.67
C PRO A 64 8.91 16.60 2.45
N ARG A 65 9.13 15.34 2.04
CA ARG A 65 10.18 14.52 2.62
C ARG A 65 11.49 15.26 2.44
N PRO A 66 12.35 15.36 3.47
CA PRO A 66 13.75 15.64 3.22
C PRO A 66 14.25 14.48 2.36
N THR A 67 14.42 14.73 1.06
CA THR A 67 15.24 13.85 0.22
C THR A 67 16.58 13.87 0.90
N THR A 68 16.99 12.75 1.49
CA THR A 68 18.34 12.56 2.01
C THR A 68 19.32 12.69 0.85
N ALA A 69 19.67 13.93 0.52
CA ALA A 69 20.95 14.35 0.01
C ALA A 69 21.69 14.97 1.20
N LEU A 70 21.96 14.15 2.23
CA LEU A 70 23.08 14.39 3.13
C LEU A 70 24.27 13.69 2.50
N THR A 71 24.88 14.35 1.52
CA THR A 71 26.29 14.19 1.25
C THR A 71 26.96 15.44 1.82
N ASP A 72 27.30 15.39 3.11
CA ASP A 72 28.28 16.29 3.69
C ASP A 72 29.66 15.79 3.23
N GLU A 73 30.36 16.60 2.41
CA GLU A 73 31.82 16.54 2.24
C GLU A 73 32.49 17.38 3.33
#